data_AF-A0A0C2WBT7-F1
#
_entry.id   AF-A0A0C2WBT7-F1
#
_cell.length_a   1.000
_cell.length_b   1.000
_cell.length_c   1.000
_cell.angle_alpha   90.00
_cell.angle_beta   90.00
_cell.angle_gamma   90.00
#
_symmetry.space_group_name_H-M   'P 1'
#
loop_
_entity.id
_entity.type
_entity.pdbx_description
1 polymer ?
#
loop_
_entity_poly.entity_id
_entity_poly.type
_entity_poly.pdbx_seq_one_letter_code
_entity_poly.pdbx_strand_id
1 'polypeptide(L)'
;MQTDANTWHLIHAPKDSAGCNAPEEVVVNLQGVMWKYDLPPFTAHTPNISKQVKYLRQSISLTGLGAPHFEASMKGLTNIFALFSRFVPADKLQACSMMGKFGEHASMDSGNRYFTAKKDNPTERNIPFSTDVDPNRILERAAGSGYIHSEHNIVRYYERVETTDNKIRYNEIPPVRFREGDLVEAQMTILLVPLLHGQYKMTSTLRSLTLIDTTYSQVSQCIVAIFTIIRLRHH
;
A
#
# COMPACT_ATOMS: atom_id res chain seq x y z
N MET A 1 16.51 13.23 5.64
CA MET A 1 15.90 11.92 5.38
C MET A 1 16.51 10.93 6.36
N GLN A 2 15.88 10.74 7.53
CA GLN A 2 16.40 9.84 8.56
C GLN A 2 15.68 8.51 8.38
N THR A 3 16.24 7.66 7.54
CA THR A 3 15.83 6.26 7.37
C THR A 3 16.10 5.53 8.69
N ASP A 4 15.16 4.69 9.15
CA ASP A 4 15.45 3.68 10.19
C ASP A 4 16.83 3.09 9.87
N ALA A 5 17.78 3.16 10.81
CA ALA A 5 19.23 3.07 10.56
C ALA A 5 19.71 1.80 9.82
N ASN A 6 18.82 0.85 9.57
CA ASN A 6 19.09 -0.43 8.93
C ASN A 6 18.25 -0.70 7.66
N THR A 7 17.26 0.11 7.29
CA THR A 7 16.42 -0.14 6.10
C THR A 7 17.06 0.45 4.84
N TRP A 8 17.17 -0.35 3.78
CA TRP A 8 17.78 0.08 2.53
C TRP A 8 16.68 0.48 1.54
N HIS A 9 16.72 1.74 1.13
CA HIS A 9 15.78 2.33 0.17
C HIS A 9 16.40 2.33 -1.23
N LEU A 10 15.59 2.06 -2.25
CA LEU A 10 16.00 2.31 -3.62
C LEU A 10 15.96 3.83 -3.87
N ILE A 11 17.10 4.40 -4.25
CA ILE A 11 17.25 5.83 -4.52
C ILE A 11 17.68 6.09 -5.97
N HIS A 12 17.17 7.17 -6.54
CA HIS A 12 17.63 7.72 -7.80
C HIS A 12 18.60 8.88 -7.52
N ALA A 13 19.84 8.75 -7.99
CA ALA A 13 20.85 9.80 -7.93
C ALA A 13 21.11 10.31 -9.36
N PRO A 14 20.73 11.55 -9.71
CA PRO A 14 20.99 12.11 -11.03
C PRO A 14 22.50 12.14 -11.32
N LYS A 15 22.93 11.65 -12.49
CA LYS A 15 24.35 11.58 -12.86
C LYS A 15 24.97 12.94 -13.21
N ASP A 16 24.15 13.92 -13.58
CA ASP A 16 24.60 15.23 -14.05
C ASP A 16 23.85 16.36 -13.35
N SER A 17 24.45 16.95 -12.32
CA SER A 17 24.21 18.37 -12.04
C SER A 17 25.35 18.93 -11.21
N ALA A 18 25.96 19.99 -11.72
CA ALA A 18 26.77 20.97 -10.98
C ALA A 18 25.94 21.74 -9.93
N GLY A 19 24.97 21.07 -9.32
CA GLY A 19 23.93 21.58 -8.45
C GLY A 19 23.46 20.48 -7.51
N CYS A 20 23.31 20.85 -6.26
CA CYS A 20 23.04 20.05 -5.07
C CYS A 20 21.67 19.33 -5.10
N ASN A 21 21.42 18.44 -6.06
CA ASN A 21 20.22 17.61 -6.06
C ASN A 21 20.44 16.41 -5.13
N ALA A 22 19.74 16.40 -3.99
CA ALA A 22 19.76 15.30 -3.05
C ALA A 22 19.21 14.02 -3.70
N PRO A 23 19.67 12.83 -3.30
CA PRO A 23 19.10 11.57 -3.77
C PRO A 23 17.61 11.46 -3.41
N GLU A 24 16.79 11.01 -4.36
CA GLU A 24 15.33 10.88 -4.19
C GLU A 24 14.92 9.41 -4.08
N GLU A 25 13.94 9.10 -3.23
CA GLU A 25 13.40 7.74 -3.09
C GLU A 25 12.63 7.34 -4.38
N VAL A 26 12.89 6.14 -4.87
CA VAL A 26 12.18 5.61 -6.04
C VAL A 26 10.78 5.15 -5.64
N VAL A 27 9.77 5.81 -6.22
CA VAL A 27 8.36 5.41 -6.16
C VAL A 27 7.99 4.74 -7.49
N VAL A 28 7.43 3.54 -7.41
CA VAL A 28 6.94 2.79 -8.57
C VAL A 28 5.42 2.81 -8.61
N ASN A 29 4.86 2.86 -9.82
CA ASN A 29 3.42 2.83 -10.05
C ASN A 29 3.04 1.46 -10.62
N LEU A 30 2.02 0.83 -10.03
CA LEU A 30 1.45 -0.42 -10.52
C LEU A 30 -0.06 -0.27 -10.67
N GLN A 31 -0.56 -0.52 -11.87
CA GLN A 31 -1.99 -0.59 -12.14
C GLN A 31 -2.45 -2.03 -12.11
N GLY A 32 -3.58 -2.31 -11.46
CA GLY A 32 -4.15 -3.65 -11.39
C GLY A 32 -5.53 -3.66 -10.74
N VAL A 33 -6.17 -4.83 -10.77
CA VAL A 33 -7.46 -5.05 -10.11
C VAL A 33 -7.20 -5.39 -8.65
N MET A 34 -7.84 -4.65 -7.75
CA MET A 34 -7.76 -4.91 -6.32
C MET A 34 -8.68 -6.08 -5.95
N TRP A 35 -8.12 -7.20 -5.51
CA TRP A 35 -8.90 -8.39 -5.17
C TRP A 35 -9.02 -8.65 -3.67
N LYS A 36 -8.22 -7.96 -2.86
CA LYS A 36 -8.28 -7.99 -1.40
C LYS A 36 -7.71 -6.69 -0.84
N TYR A 37 -8.28 -6.20 0.24
CA TYR A 37 -7.76 -5.03 0.94
C TYR A 37 -8.07 -5.04 2.44
N ASP A 38 -7.29 -4.26 3.17
CA ASP A 38 -7.48 -3.91 4.58
C ASP A 38 -7.22 -2.40 4.67
N LEU A 39 -8.28 -1.61 4.49
CA LEU A 39 -8.23 -0.15 4.40
C LEU A 39 -9.14 0.48 5.47
N PRO A 40 -8.87 1.72 5.89
CA PRO A 40 -9.75 2.45 6.79
C PRO A 40 -11.14 2.72 6.17
N PRO A 41 -12.15 3.13 6.96
CA PRO A 41 -12.09 3.47 8.37
C PRO A 41 -12.05 2.23 9.29
N PHE A 42 -11.31 2.32 10.39
CA PHE A 42 -11.40 1.32 11.46
C PHE A 42 -12.75 1.46 12.17
N THR A 43 -13.68 0.54 11.87
CA THR A 43 -15.05 0.55 12.43
C THR A 43 -15.25 -0.42 13.59
N ALA A 44 -14.30 -1.32 13.85
CA ALA A 44 -14.45 -2.36 14.86
C ALA A 44 -13.92 -1.94 16.24
N HIS A 45 -14.71 -2.25 17.28
CA HIS A 45 -14.20 -2.49 18.64
C HIS A 45 -13.51 -3.85 18.66
N THR A 46 -12.29 -3.95 18.10
CA THR A 46 -11.48 -5.14 18.30
C THR A 46 -10.91 -5.12 19.74
N PRO A 47 -11.22 -6.12 20.57
CA PRO A 47 -10.60 -6.20 21.89
C PRO A 47 -9.08 -6.38 21.73
N ASN A 48 -8.28 -5.63 22.50
CA ASN A 48 -6.80 -5.64 22.52
C ASN A 48 -6.05 -4.97 21.33
N ILE A 49 -6.66 -4.03 20.59
CA ILE A 49 -5.92 -3.22 19.58
C ILE A 49 -4.63 -2.64 20.16
N SER A 50 -4.65 -2.15 21.41
CA SER A 50 -3.49 -1.59 22.12
C SER A 50 -2.32 -2.56 22.28
N LYS A 51 -2.54 -3.88 22.31
CA LYS A 51 -1.47 -4.89 22.39
C LYS A 51 -0.88 -5.23 21.02
N GLN A 52 -1.61 -4.93 19.94
CA GLN A 52 -1.23 -5.28 18.56
C GLN A 52 -0.92 -4.07 17.69
N VAL A 53 -0.84 -2.87 18.27
CA VAL A 53 -0.63 -1.57 17.57
C VAL A 53 0.49 -1.63 16.55
N LYS A 54 1.63 -2.24 16.90
CA LYS A 54 2.81 -2.37 16.02
C LYS A 54 2.57 -3.19 14.75
N TYR A 55 1.50 -3.97 14.71
CA TYR A 55 1.14 -4.81 13.56
C TYR A 55 -0.01 -4.23 12.74
N LEU A 56 -0.65 -3.15 13.22
CA LEU A 56 -1.70 -2.48 12.48
C LEU A 56 -1.13 -1.87 11.20
N ARG A 57 -1.75 -2.20 10.07
CA ARG A 57 -1.36 -1.76 8.76
C ARG A 57 -2.58 -1.59 7.86
N GLN A 58 -2.42 -0.77 6.85
CA GLN A 58 -3.28 -0.68 5.68
C GLN A 58 -2.61 -1.44 4.54
N SER A 59 -3.36 -2.25 3.80
CA SER A 59 -2.78 -3.05 2.73
C SER A 59 -3.77 -3.36 1.62
N ILE A 60 -3.24 -3.64 0.44
CA ILE A 60 -3.97 -4.05 -0.75
C ILE A 60 -3.26 -5.24 -1.40
N SER A 61 -4.04 -6.02 -2.13
CA SER A 61 -3.55 -7.06 -3.01
C SER A 61 -4.08 -6.80 -4.42
N LEU A 62 -3.16 -6.72 -5.38
CA LEU A 62 -3.45 -6.44 -6.78
C LEU A 62 -3.22 -7.68 -7.64
N THR A 63 -3.97 -7.79 -8.73
CA THR A 63 -3.72 -8.75 -9.79
C THR A 63 -3.95 -8.12 -11.16
N GLY A 64 -3.18 -8.55 -12.15
CA GLY A 64 -3.35 -8.13 -13.53
C GLY A 64 -4.34 -8.95 -14.33
N LEU A 65 -4.84 -10.08 -13.80
CA LEU A 65 -5.70 -11.03 -14.53
C LEU A 65 -5.11 -11.43 -15.91
N GLY A 66 -3.79 -11.56 -15.99
CA GLY A 66 -3.06 -11.90 -17.23
C GLY A 66 -2.76 -10.72 -18.15
N ALA A 67 -3.01 -9.48 -17.73
CA ALA A 67 -2.70 -8.31 -18.53
C ALA A 67 -1.18 -8.16 -18.79
N PRO A 68 -0.74 -7.94 -20.05
CA PRO A 68 0.68 -7.89 -20.39
C PRO A 68 1.48 -6.82 -19.63
N HIS A 69 0.88 -5.66 -19.36
CA HIS A 69 1.53 -4.57 -18.64
C HIS A 69 1.78 -4.92 -17.17
N PHE A 70 0.86 -5.66 -16.54
CA PHE A 70 1.03 -6.14 -15.17
C PHE A 70 2.14 -7.17 -15.10
N GLU A 71 2.15 -8.15 -16.01
CA GLU A 71 3.20 -9.17 -16.09
C GLU A 71 4.59 -8.56 -16.33
N ALA A 72 4.68 -7.54 -17.19
CA ALA A 72 5.92 -6.79 -17.39
C ALA A 72 6.38 -6.09 -16.08
N SER A 73 5.45 -5.56 -15.31
CA SER A 73 5.73 -4.93 -14.01
C SER A 73 6.20 -5.96 -12.97
N MET A 74 5.58 -7.13 -12.92
CA MET A 74 6.00 -8.25 -12.06
C MET A 74 7.41 -8.76 -12.42
N LYS A 75 7.73 -8.80 -13.72
CA LYS A 75 9.10 -9.08 -14.18
C LYS A 75 10.07 -7.99 -13.73
N GLY A 76 9.67 -6.72 -13.77
CA GLY A 76 10.45 -5.60 -13.22
C GLY A 76 10.77 -5.78 -11.74
N LEU A 77 9.78 -6.13 -10.92
CA LEU A 77 9.97 -6.44 -9.49
C LEU A 77 10.87 -7.65 -9.27
N THR A 78 10.74 -8.68 -10.10
CA THR A 78 11.63 -9.85 -10.07
C THR A 78 13.08 -9.44 -10.34
N ASN A 79 13.32 -8.51 -11.27
CA ASN A 79 14.65 -7.99 -11.53
C ASN A 79 15.21 -7.20 -10.34
N ILE A 80 14.37 -6.41 -9.64
CA ILE A 80 14.78 -5.72 -8.41
C ILE A 80 15.13 -6.72 -7.31
N PHE A 81 14.35 -7.78 -7.15
CA PHE A 81 14.67 -8.86 -6.21
C PHE A 81 16.01 -9.53 -6.53
N ALA A 82 16.25 -9.83 -7.81
CA ALA A 82 17.53 -10.38 -8.28
C ALA A 82 18.70 -9.39 -8.16
N LEU A 83 18.42 -8.08 -8.17
CA LEU A 83 19.41 -7.06 -7.87
C LEU A 83 19.78 -7.11 -6.38
N PHE A 84 18.80 -7.12 -5.48
CA PHE A 84 19.03 -7.21 -4.04
C PHE A 84 19.76 -8.50 -3.64
N SER A 85 19.50 -9.63 -4.30
CA SER A 85 20.20 -10.88 -4.01
C SER A 85 21.71 -10.81 -4.27
N ARG A 86 22.17 -9.87 -5.10
CA ARG A 86 23.60 -9.62 -5.35
C ARG A 86 24.25 -8.73 -4.30
N PHE A 87 23.47 -7.97 -3.54
CA PHE A 87 23.96 -7.05 -2.51
C PHE A 87 23.97 -7.65 -1.10
N VAL A 88 23.37 -8.83 -0.92
CA VAL A 88 23.37 -9.55 0.36
C VAL A 88 24.09 -10.89 0.20
N PRO A 89 24.63 -11.48 1.29
CA PRO A 89 25.25 -12.79 1.20
C PRO A 89 24.28 -13.85 0.67
N ALA A 90 24.83 -14.86 -0.01
CA ALA A 90 24.05 -15.99 -0.50
C ALA A 90 23.22 -16.61 0.63
N ASP A 91 21.99 -17.04 0.31
CA ASP A 91 21.03 -17.66 1.23
C ASP A 91 20.59 -16.78 2.43
N LYS A 92 20.91 -15.48 2.40
CA LYS A 92 20.42 -14.51 3.39
C LYS A 92 19.24 -13.69 2.91
N LEU A 93 18.89 -13.74 1.63
CA LEU A 93 17.67 -13.11 1.12
C LEU A 93 16.50 -14.09 1.23
N GLN A 94 15.51 -13.74 2.05
CA GLN A 94 14.27 -14.52 2.13
C GLN A 94 13.50 -14.47 0.81
N ALA A 95 12.72 -15.53 0.54
CA ALA A 95 11.80 -15.55 -0.58
C ALA A 95 10.85 -14.35 -0.56
N CYS A 96 10.61 -13.77 -1.74
CA CYS A 96 9.80 -12.57 -1.90
C CYS A 96 8.32 -12.87 -1.56
N SER A 97 7.85 -12.44 -0.39
CA SER A 97 6.47 -12.71 0.06
C SER A 97 5.43 -11.74 -0.49
N MET A 98 5.85 -10.72 -1.23
CA MET A 98 4.97 -9.68 -1.77
C MET A 98 4.51 -9.98 -3.20
N MET A 99 5.08 -10.99 -3.86
CA MET A 99 4.63 -11.46 -5.17
C MET A 99 4.00 -12.84 -4.97
N GLY A 100 2.84 -13.07 -5.59
CA GLY A 100 2.08 -14.29 -5.41
C GLY A 100 1.23 -14.62 -6.63
N LYS A 101 0.16 -15.40 -6.37
CA LYS A 101 -0.85 -15.72 -7.37
C LYS A 101 -2.25 -15.40 -6.85
N PHE A 102 -3.14 -15.03 -7.77
CA PHE A 102 -4.58 -15.02 -7.59
C PHE A 102 -5.18 -15.96 -8.64
N GLY A 103 -5.58 -17.17 -8.22
CA GLY A 103 -5.83 -18.27 -9.14
C GLY A 103 -4.57 -18.59 -9.94
N GLU A 104 -4.66 -18.50 -11.27
CA GLU A 104 -3.53 -18.71 -12.18
C GLU A 104 -2.75 -17.44 -12.53
N HIS A 105 -3.26 -16.26 -12.13
CA HIS A 105 -2.68 -14.97 -12.50
C HIS A 105 -1.68 -14.46 -11.47
N ALA A 106 -0.68 -13.69 -11.92
CA ALA A 106 0.24 -13.03 -11.01
C ALA A 106 -0.49 -12.03 -10.10
N SER A 107 -0.01 -11.93 -8.85
CA SER A 107 -0.51 -10.97 -7.87
C SER A 107 0.63 -10.32 -7.10
N MET A 108 0.32 -9.18 -6.49
CA MET A 108 1.25 -8.44 -5.65
C MET A 108 0.55 -7.86 -4.43
N ASP A 109 1.18 -7.98 -3.26
CA ASP A 109 0.75 -7.38 -2.01
C ASP A 109 1.59 -6.14 -1.68
N SER A 110 0.94 -5.08 -1.23
CA SER A 110 1.61 -3.91 -0.67
C SER A 110 0.83 -3.36 0.51
N GLY A 111 1.54 -2.77 1.47
CA GLY A 111 0.90 -2.14 2.61
C GLY A 111 1.82 -1.18 3.33
N ASN A 112 1.25 -0.45 4.29
CA ASN A 112 1.98 0.49 5.13
C ASN A 112 1.47 0.38 6.57
N ARG A 113 2.38 0.48 7.54
CA ARG A 113 1.99 0.47 8.96
C ARG A 113 1.36 1.80 9.31
N TYR A 114 0.34 1.77 10.17
CA TYR A 114 -0.23 3.00 10.72
C TYR A 114 0.72 3.69 11.71
N PHE A 115 1.65 2.95 12.29
CA PHE A 115 2.49 3.43 13.38
C PHE A 115 3.95 3.01 13.24
N THR A 116 4.81 3.89 13.74
CA THR A 116 6.23 3.63 14.02
C THR A 116 6.46 3.75 15.53
N ALA A 117 7.35 2.93 16.09
CA ALA A 117 7.64 3.04 17.51
C ALA A 117 8.47 4.31 17.77
N LYS A 118 8.08 5.11 18.77
CA LYS A 118 8.73 6.39 19.07
C LYS A 118 10.21 6.25 19.42
N LYS A 119 10.60 5.09 19.97
CA LYS A 119 12.00 4.76 20.26
C LYS A 119 12.87 4.63 19.01
N ASP A 120 12.27 4.26 17.88
CA ASP A 120 13.00 4.04 16.63
C ASP A 120 13.22 5.38 15.92
N ASN A 121 12.25 6.30 16.01
CA ASN A 121 12.32 7.67 15.47
C ASN A 121 11.86 8.74 16.50
N PRO A 122 12.70 9.11 17.47
CA PRO A 122 12.30 9.98 18.59
C PRO A 122 12.08 11.45 18.20
N THR A 123 12.67 11.89 17.08
CA THR A 123 12.59 13.27 16.57
C THR A 123 11.42 13.49 15.62
N GLU A 124 10.75 12.42 15.20
CA GLU A 124 9.72 12.48 14.18
C GLU A 124 8.39 12.98 14.77
N ARG A 125 7.72 13.86 14.02
CA ARG A 125 6.48 14.50 14.46
C ARG A 125 5.32 13.51 14.38
N ASN A 126 4.51 13.47 15.43
CA ASN A 126 3.21 12.80 15.39
C ASN A 126 2.20 13.64 14.58
N ILE A 127 1.70 13.06 13.49
CA ILE A 127 0.67 13.62 12.62
C ILE A 127 -0.66 12.97 13.01
N PRO A 128 -1.72 13.73 13.30
CA PRO A 128 -3.04 13.17 13.58
C PRO A 128 -3.64 12.47 12.35
N PHE A 129 -4.42 11.41 12.57
CA PHE A 129 -5.23 10.81 11.50
C PHE A 129 -6.33 11.76 11.03
N SER A 130 -6.68 11.69 9.75
CA SER A 130 -7.88 12.37 9.25
C SER A 130 -9.14 11.68 9.77
N THR A 131 -10.26 12.39 9.76
CA THR A 131 -11.58 11.84 10.12
C THR A 131 -12.04 10.74 9.18
N ASP A 132 -11.53 10.71 7.95
CA ASP A 132 -11.84 9.66 6.98
C ASP A 132 -11.12 8.34 7.30
N VAL A 133 -9.98 8.41 7.97
CA VAL A 133 -9.16 7.26 8.35
C VAL A 133 -9.55 6.75 9.74
N ASP A 134 -9.71 7.65 10.71
CA ASP A 134 -10.01 7.30 12.11
C ASP A 134 -11.18 8.13 12.68
N PRO A 135 -12.41 7.97 12.15
CA PRO A 135 -13.56 8.79 12.54
C PRO A 135 -13.88 8.71 14.03
N ASN A 136 -13.58 7.56 14.66
CA ASN A 136 -13.87 7.27 16.07
C ASN A 136 -12.64 7.39 16.99
N ARG A 137 -11.51 7.93 16.48
CA ARG A 137 -10.25 8.08 17.23
C ARG A 137 -9.78 6.77 17.90
N ILE A 138 -10.01 5.63 17.24
CA ILE A 138 -9.64 4.31 17.73
C ILE A 138 -8.13 4.10 17.54
N LEU A 139 -7.60 4.45 16.37
CA LEU A 139 -6.17 4.37 16.07
C LEU A 139 -5.39 5.34 16.96
N GLU A 140 -5.85 6.58 17.07
CA GLU A 140 -5.22 7.60 17.93
C GLU A 140 -5.13 7.13 19.40
N ARG A 141 -6.23 6.59 19.96
CA ARG A 141 -6.24 6.05 21.32
C ARG A 141 -5.36 4.81 21.48
N ALA A 142 -5.30 3.97 20.45
CA ALA A 142 -4.50 2.75 20.48
C ALA A 142 -3.00 3.03 20.51
N ALA A 143 -2.53 4.08 19.83
CA ALA A 143 -1.11 4.45 19.76
C ALA A 143 -0.46 4.64 21.15
N GLY A 144 -1.22 5.21 22.09
CA GLY A 144 -0.72 5.56 23.43
C GLY A 144 0.48 6.51 23.36
N SER A 145 1.46 6.32 24.23
CA SER A 145 2.71 7.12 24.25
C SER A 145 3.89 6.47 23.54
N GLY A 146 3.78 5.19 23.15
CA GLY A 146 4.87 4.39 22.61
C GLY A 146 5.00 4.43 21.08
N TYR A 147 3.96 4.90 20.38
CA TYR A 147 3.86 4.90 18.93
C TYR A 147 3.51 6.28 18.39
N ILE A 148 3.98 6.57 17.18
CA ILE A 148 3.69 7.80 16.44
C ILE A 148 3.16 7.43 15.05
N HIS A 149 2.23 8.24 14.54
CA HIS A 149 1.86 8.24 13.13
C HIS A 149 2.64 9.36 12.45
N SER A 150 3.51 9.04 11.50
CA SER A 150 4.33 10.04 10.82
C SER A 150 4.06 10.10 9.32
N GLU A 151 4.73 11.01 8.61
CA GLU A 151 4.61 11.17 7.16
C GLU A 151 4.85 9.84 6.42
N HIS A 152 5.73 8.98 6.95
CA HIS A 152 6.03 7.69 6.36
C HIS A 152 4.91 6.67 6.50
N ASN A 153 4.00 6.85 7.47
CA ASN A 153 2.86 5.98 7.72
C ASN A 153 1.61 6.37 6.91
N ILE A 154 1.62 7.54 6.27
CA ILE A 154 0.49 8.06 5.50
C ILE A 154 0.39 7.30 4.16
N VAL A 155 -0.83 6.87 3.85
CA VAL A 155 -1.23 6.45 2.49
C VAL A 155 -2.22 7.49 1.99
N ARG A 156 -1.95 8.06 0.81
CA ARG A 156 -2.85 9.02 0.16
C ARG A 156 -3.84 8.30 -0.74
N TYR A 157 -5.06 8.81 -0.80
CA TYR A 157 -6.17 8.18 -1.53
C TYR A 157 -6.75 9.15 -2.54
N TYR A 158 -6.84 8.73 -3.80
CA TYR A 158 -7.32 9.57 -4.88
C TYR A 158 -8.36 8.87 -5.75
N GLU A 159 -9.18 9.64 -6.47
CA GLU A 159 -9.88 9.20 -7.68
C GLU A 159 -9.32 9.94 -8.90
N ARG A 160 -9.16 9.21 -9.99
CA ARG A 160 -8.85 9.78 -11.30
C ARG A 160 -10.15 10.27 -11.93
N VAL A 161 -10.23 11.55 -12.24
CA VAL A 161 -11.37 12.17 -12.92
C VAL A 161 -10.94 12.72 -14.27
N GLU A 162 -11.65 12.31 -15.31
CA GLU A 162 -11.53 12.93 -16.63
C GLU A 162 -12.47 14.13 -16.70
N THR A 163 -11.91 15.31 -16.92
CA THR A 163 -12.66 16.54 -17.08
C THR A 163 -13.17 16.69 -18.51
N THR A 164 -14.17 17.56 -18.72
CA THR A 164 -14.73 17.90 -20.04
C THR A 164 -13.67 18.37 -21.05
N ASP A 165 -12.53 18.85 -20.57
CA ASP A 165 -11.41 19.32 -21.40
C ASP A 165 -10.40 18.21 -21.72
N ASN A 166 -10.76 16.94 -21.50
CA ASN A 166 -9.87 15.76 -21.58
C ASN A 166 -8.62 15.85 -20.68
N LYS A 167 -8.66 16.68 -19.62
CA LYS A 167 -7.58 16.73 -18.62
C LYS A 167 -7.87 15.74 -17.51
N ILE A 168 -6.84 15.00 -17.12
CA ILE A 168 -6.88 14.09 -15.97
C ILE A 168 -6.62 14.91 -14.70
N ARG A 169 -7.50 14.76 -13.71
CA ARG A 169 -7.31 15.28 -12.35
C ARG A 169 -7.33 14.16 -11.33
N TYR A 170 -6.66 14.38 -10.21
CA TYR A 170 -6.65 13.47 -9.07
C TYR A 170 -7.28 14.21 -7.89
N ASN A 171 -8.44 13.74 -7.44
CA ASN A 171 -9.13 14.31 -6.29
C ASN A 171 -8.91 13.42 -5.09
N GLU A 172 -8.63 13.99 -3.91
CA GLU A 172 -8.57 13.21 -2.67
C GLU A 172 -9.94 12.61 -2.35
N ILE A 173 -9.94 11.33 -1.94
CA ILE A 173 -11.15 10.60 -1.55
C ILE A 173 -10.93 9.86 -0.24
N PRO A 174 -11.99 9.56 0.52
CA PRO A 174 -11.86 8.71 1.69
C PRO A 174 -11.59 7.24 1.29
N PRO A 175 -10.82 6.49 2.09
CA PRO A 175 -10.45 5.10 1.79
C PRO A 175 -11.66 4.14 1.68
N VAL A 176 -12.79 4.49 2.30
CA VAL A 176 -14.05 3.72 2.22
C VAL A 176 -14.61 3.58 0.79
N ARG A 177 -14.14 4.42 -0.15
CA ARG A 177 -14.58 4.41 -1.55
C ARG A 177 -14.05 3.22 -2.34
N PHE A 178 -12.96 2.59 -1.91
CA PHE A 178 -12.35 1.45 -2.60
C PHE A 178 -13.09 0.15 -2.30
N ARG A 179 -13.21 -0.72 -3.31
CA ARG A 179 -13.89 -2.02 -3.27
C ARG A 179 -13.10 -3.09 -4.00
N GLU A 180 -13.34 -4.35 -3.63
CA GLU A 180 -12.84 -5.48 -4.42
C GLU A 180 -13.40 -5.41 -5.84
N GLY A 181 -12.54 -5.65 -6.82
CA GLY A 181 -12.86 -5.51 -8.25
C GLY A 181 -12.55 -4.14 -8.85
N ASP A 182 -12.20 -3.13 -8.05
CA ASP A 182 -11.80 -1.83 -8.57
C ASP A 182 -10.47 -1.91 -9.33
N LEU A 183 -10.38 -1.20 -10.46
CA LEU A 183 -9.13 -0.94 -11.13
C LEU A 183 -8.46 0.25 -10.47
N VAL A 184 -7.25 0.04 -9.96
CA VAL A 184 -6.51 1.03 -9.17
C VAL A 184 -5.08 1.17 -9.65
N GLU A 185 -4.50 2.34 -9.40
CA GLU A 185 -3.05 2.56 -9.45
C GLU A 185 -2.51 2.67 -8.04
N ALA A 186 -1.58 1.79 -7.68
CA ALA A 186 -0.86 1.86 -6.43
C ALA A 186 0.53 2.47 -6.66
N GLN A 187 0.85 3.51 -5.88
CA GLN A 187 2.21 4.02 -5.78
C GLN A 187 2.87 3.43 -4.53
N MET A 188 4.05 2.87 -4.70
CA MET A 188 4.75 2.20 -3.61
C MET A 188 6.26 2.34 -3.75
N THR A 189 6.95 2.22 -2.63
CA THR A 189 8.41 2.15 -2.62
C THR A 189 8.85 0.71 -2.35
N ILE A 190 9.99 0.33 -2.92
CA ILE A 190 10.56 -1.01 -2.75
C ILE A 190 11.78 -0.90 -1.84
N LEU A 191 11.78 -1.74 -0.80
CA LEU A 191 12.73 -1.66 0.31
C LEU A 191 13.38 -3.02 0.53
N LEU A 192 14.63 -3.01 0.98
CA LEU A 192 15.31 -4.17 1.52
C LEU A 192 15.51 -3.96 3.02
N VAL A 193 14.91 -4.84 3.81
CA VAL A 193 14.89 -4.72 5.28
C VAL A 193 15.72 -5.87 5.88
N PRO A 194 16.74 -5.57 6.70
CA PRO A 194 17.44 -6.58 7.47
C PRO A 194 16.56 -7.06 8.62
N LEU A 195 16.65 -8.35 8.87
CA LEU A 195 15.93 -9.09 9.88
C LEU A 195 16.93 -9.64 10.91
N LEU A 196 16.39 -10.26 11.97
CA LEU A 196 17.20 -10.98 12.94
C LEU A 196 18.01 -12.10 12.26
N HIS A 197 19.15 -12.44 12.86
CA HIS A 197 20.07 -13.49 12.37
C HIS A 197 20.70 -13.22 11.00
N GLY A 198 20.81 -11.94 10.61
CA GLY A 198 21.47 -11.51 9.36
C GLY A 198 20.71 -11.91 8.10
N GLN A 199 19.41 -12.16 8.21
CA GLN A 199 18.51 -12.38 7.09
C GLN A 199 18.04 -11.03 6.53
N TYR A 200 17.64 -10.99 5.28
CA TYR A 200 17.13 -9.81 4.59
C TYR A 200 15.82 -10.14 3.91
N LYS A 201 14.94 -9.15 3.79
CA LYS A 201 13.65 -9.31 3.13
C LYS A 201 13.36 -8.11 2.23
N MET A 202 13.05 -8.40 0.97
CA MET A 202 12.43 -7.41 0.08
C MET A 202 10.97 -7.20 0.50
N THR A 203 10.57 -5.95 0.63
CA THR A 203 9.20 -5.55 0.95
C THR A 203 8.82 -4.27 0.19
N SER A 204 7.54 -3.89 0.24
CA SER A 204 7.07 -2.63 -0.30
C SER A 204 6.37 -1.81 0.76
N THR A 205 6.37 -0.49 0.59
CA THR A 205 5.55 0.44 1.38
C THR A 205 4.58 1.15 0.46
N LEU A 206 3.28 0.98 0.72
CA LEU A 206 2.23 1.69 0.00
C LEU A 206 2.30 3.19 0.34
N ARG A 207 2.33 4.05 -0.68
CA ARG A 207 2.40 5.52 -0.55
C ARG A 207 1.10 6.19 -0.98
N SER A 208 0.49 5.71 -2.05
CA SER A 208 -0.84 6.15 -2.44
C SER A 208 -1.61 5.09 -3.20
N LEU A 209 -2.93 5.25 -3.23
CA LEU A 209 -3.85 4.45 -4.00
C LEU A 209 -4.80 5.37 -4.77
N THR A 210 -4.89 5.16 -6.06
CA THR A 210 -5.75 5.94 -6.95
C THR A 210 -6.78 5.04 -7.59
N LEU A 211 -8.05 5.38 -7.44
CA LEU A 211 -9.16 4.73 -8.11
C LEU A 211 -9.19 5.18 -9.58
N ILE A 212 -9.03 4.24 -10.51
CA ILE A 212 -9.07 4.52 -11.96
C ILE A 212 -10.47 4.24 -12.50
N ASP A 213 -11.01 3.06 -12.19
CA ASP A 213 -12.28 2.59 -12.74
C ASP A 213 -13.00 1.66 -11.75
N THR A 214 -14.29 1.88 -11.58
CA THR A 214 -15.21 1.11 -10.70
C THR A 214 -16.20 0.25 -11.48
N THR A 215 -16.19 0.28 -12.81
CA THR A 215 -17.23 -0.33 -13.65
C THR A 215 -17.41 -1.82 -13.32
N TYR A 216 -16.32 -2.54 -13.06
CA TYR A 216 -16.34 -3.97 -12.77
C TYR A 216 -16.83 -4.32 -11.35
N SER A 217 -16.57 -3.47 -10.35
CA SER A 217 -17.07 -3.67 -8.98
C SER A 217 -18.56 -3.30 -8.86
N GLN A 218 -19.01 -2.29 -9.61
CA GLN A 218 -20.42 -1.86 -9.65
C GLN A 218 -21.35 -2.89 -10.28
N VAL A 219 -20.90 -3.60 -11.33
CA VAL A 219 -21.69 -4.67 -11.98
C VAL A 219 -21.93 -5.85 -11.02
N SER A 220 -20.90 -6.25 -10.26
CA SER A 220 -21.03 -7.30 -9.23
C SER A 220 -22.03 -6.93 -8.14
N GLN A 221 -22.09 -5.66 -7.72
CA GLN A 221 -23.07 -5.18 -6.74
C GLN A 221 -24.50 -5.11 -7.31
N CYS A 222 -24.66 -4.68 -8.57
CA CYS A 222 -25.97 -4.67 -9.23
C CYS A 222 -26.57 -6.07 -9.35
N ILE A 223 -25.77 -7.08 -9.69
CA ILE A 223 -26.23 -8.46 -9.80
C ILE A 223 -26.72 -8.98 -8.44
N VAL A 224 -25.98 -8.72 -7.35
CA VAL A 224 -26.38 -9.13 -5.99
C VAL A 224 -27.65 -8.41 -5.52
N ALA A 225 -27.80 -7.12 -5.83
CA ALA A 225 -29.01 -6.36 -5.51
C ALA A 225 -30.25 -6.89 -6.26
N ILE A 226 -30.11 -7.24 -7.54
CA ILE A 226 -31.19 -7.85 -8.33
C ILE A 226 -31.60 -9.21 -7.74
N PHE A 227 -30.65 -10.08 -7.39
CA PHE A 227 -30.96 -11.37 -6.75
C PHE A 227 -31.60 -11.22 -5.36
N THR A 228 -31.20 -10.21 -4.58
CA THR A 228 -31.77 -9.96 -3.24
C THR A 228 -33.21 -9.43 -3.33
N ILE A 229 -33.50 -8.55 -4.30
CA ILE A 229 -34.85 -8.02 -4.53
C ILE A 229 -35.80 -9.12 -5.06
N ILE A 230 -35.31 -10.01 -5.93
CA ILE A 230 -36.13 -11.13 -6.43
C ILE A 230 -36.49 -12.12 -5.31
N ARG A 231 -35.60 -12.34 -4.32
CA ARG A 231 -35.84 -13.26 -3.20
C ARG A 231 -36.82 -12.72 -2.14
N LEU A 232 -37.10 -11.41 -2.11
CA LEU A 232 -38.00 -10.77 -1.14
C LEU A 232 -39.45 -10.59 -1.62
N ARG A 233 -39.83 -11.14 -2.79
CA ARG A 233 -41.20 -11.07 -3.34
C ARG A 233 -41.94 -12.41 -3.38
N HIS A 234 -41.75 -13.25 -2.37
CA HIS A 234 -42.66 -14.36 -2.10
C HIS A 234 -43.03 -14.39 -0.62
N HIS A 235 -44.05 -13.63 -0.27
CA HIS A 235 -45.02 -13.93 0.79
C HIS A 235 -46.33 -13.20 0.49
#